data_AF-A0A7S1BXY7-F1
#
_entry.id   AF-A0A7S1BXY7-F1
#
_cell.length_a   1.000
_cell.length_b   1.000
_cell.length_c   1.000
_cell.angle_alpha   90.00
_cell.angle_beta   90.00
_cell.angle_gamma   90.00
#
_symmetry.space_group_name_H-M   'P 1'
#
loop_
_entity.id
_entity.type
_entity.pdbx_description
1 polymer ?
#
loop_
_entity_poly.entity_id
_entity_poly.type
_entity_poly.pdbx_seq_one_letter_code
_entity_poly.pdbx_strand_id
1 'polypeptide(L)'
;ATGSSDANGQSSASSYRMVMGGMRGVAALKESREDVGPPSLNTANGYEEEHVPRDDAVPSPDIPIEQSILDMIVAESTSLIQSESRIVLIVFCGERSHPCNTLDTLTEKDSVDQEVLPIWACSNSTLYSTCCRNTQQYLREIVKLESKIDGIIIDPEVPRAMGQVLHKVLECSKARGDLLSNEYVVITALPSAAETSASTWRYALLDRFQVEFRNYSPAYTGDIVFQKMDSHMALGIFSAGDGLFFPHLMDMIENIEEKEKDIVSEIRSVQNFINDYTADFEPSFVASRDDYDRGPARKQWSSQMSLGRQTLFQLGETTPPASTPSNDEDLFSLKKPLPTSMLPKQTFSFSLTASHLIDALRRALVSMPEKDSMDDADVRIYDDVGDGCILVCLWPGGNVVVSWDGIGRIDVNLFTLDESKLPHTRFGDNFATSIPPLRIIKKEEQPRGYGRVVNFREDMGQQHGILPE
;
A
#
# COMPACT_ATOMS: atom_id res chain seq x y z
N ALA A 1 -36.09 -3.62 -46.99
CA ALA A 1 -34.98 -2.72 -46.65
C ALA A 1 -34.14 -3.43 -45.60
N THR A 2 -32.91 -3.76 -45.98
CA THR A 2 -31.91 -4.50 -45.19
C THR A 2 -31.48 -3.67 -43.99
N GLY A 3 -31.76 -4.16 -42.77
CA GLY A 3 -31.25 -3.57 -41.54
C GLY A 3 -29.88 -4.16 -41.21
N SER A 4 -28.83 -3.37 -41.44
CA SER A 4 -27.48 -3.61 -40.91
C SER A 4 -27.52 -3.44 -39.40
N SER A 5 -27.24 -4.49 -38.65
CA SER A 5 -26.94 -4.41 -37.23
C SER A 5 -25.44 -4.11 -37.09
N ASP A 6 -25.10 -2.82 -37.04
CA ASP A 6 -23.73 -2.38 -36.78
C ASP A 6 -23.38 -2.71 -35.32
N ALA A 7 -22.48 -3.69 -35.15
CA ALA A 7 -21.90 -4.08 -33.88
C ALA A 7 -20.97 -2.98 -33.38
N ASN A 8 -21.52 -2.07 -32.58
CA ASN A 8 -20.81 -0.93 -32.00
C ASN A 8 -20.09 -1.32 -30.69
N GLY A 9 -19.10 -2.21 -30.79
CA GLY A 9 -18.39 -2.80 -29.64
C GLY A 9 -16.96 -2.31 -29.40
N GLN A 10 -16.53 -1.17 -29.96
CA GLN A 10 -15.11 -0.79 -30.00
C GLN A 10 -14.63 0.26 -28.98
N SER A 11 -15.44 0.73 -28.03
CA SER A 11 -15.06 1.86 -27.16
C SER A 11 -14.79 1.55 -25.68
N SER A 12 -14.80 0.30 -25.24
CA SER A 12 -14.42 -0.05 -23.86
C SER A 12 -13.21 -0.99 -23.83
N ALA A 13 -12.03 -0.44 -23.58
CA ALA A 13 -10.85 -1.21 -23.22
C ALA A 13 -10.74 -1.29 -21.69
N SER A 14 -10.74 -2.50 -21.15
CA SER A 14 -10.39 -2.78 -19.75
C SER A 14 -8.96 -3.31 -19.73
N SER A 15 -8.04 -2.65 -19.01
CA SER A 15 -6.70 -3.18 -18.76
C SER A 15 -6.72 -4.10 -17.54
N TYR A 16 -5.92 -5.16 -17.58
CA TYR A 16 -5.82 -6.14 -16.50
C TYR A 16 -4.35 -6.25 -16.07
N ARG A 17 -4.09 -6.09 -14.76
CA ARG A 17 -2.80 -6.44 -14.16
C ARG A 17 -2.95 -7.79 -13.48
N MET A 18 -2.28 -8.80 -14.02
CA MET A 18 -2.17 -10.11 -13.38
C MET A 18 -0.82 -10.18 -12.68
N VAL A 19 -0.82 -10.35 -11.36
CA VAL A 19 0.40 -10.61 -10.59
C VAL A 19 0.46 -12.12 -10.35
N MET A 20 1.21 -12.82 -11.19
CA MET A 20 1.50 -14.24 -10.99
C MET A 20 2.82 -14.35 -10.23
N GLY A 21 2.95 -15.34 -9.33
CA GLY A 21 4.18 -15.57 -8.58
C GLY A 21 5.36 -15.73 -9.54
N GLY A 22 6.47 -15.04 -9.28
CA GLY A 22 7.58 -14.88 -10.24
C GLY A 22 7.98 -16.19 -10.92
N MET A 23 8.04 -16.17 -12.26
CA MET A 23 8.59 -17.27 -13.05
C MET A 23 10.11 -17.32 -12.81
N ARG A 24 10.64 -18.48 -12.43
CA ARG A 24 12.07 -18.61 -12.14
C ARG A 24 12.86 -18.52 -13.45
N GLY A 25 13.75 -17.53 -13.53
CA GLY A 25 14.74 -17.47 -14.60
C GLY A 25 15.78 -18.58 -14.45
N VAL A 26 16.32 -19.03 -15.59
CA VAL A 26 17.28 -20.15 -15.80
C VAL A 26 18.54 -20.11 -14.90
N ALA A 27 18.77 -19.03 -14.12
CA ALA A 27 19.92 -18.87 -13.24
C ALA A 27 19.67 -19.17 -11.75
N ALA A 28 18.42 -19.32 -11.29
CA ALA A 28 18.10 -19.50 -9.86
C ALA A 28 17.91 -20.99 -9.49
N LEU A 29 19.02 -21.73 -9.38
CA LEU A 29 19.01 -23.18 -9.16
C LEU A 29 18.73 -23.60 -7.70
N LYS A 30 17.76 -24.52 -7.56
CA LYS A 30 17.61 -25.66 -6.62
C LYS A 30 17.50 -25.49 -5.08
N GLU A 31 17.94 -24.43 -4.41
CA GLU A 31 17.98 -24.45 -2.93
C GLU A 31 16.75 -23.90 -2.18
N SER A 32 15.81 -23.20 -2.83
CA SER A 32 14.71 -22.51 -2.13
C SER A 32 13.37 -23.25 -2.10
N ARG A 33 13.35 -24.55 -1.81
CA ARG A 33 12.08 -25.31 -1.67
C ARG A 33 11.37 -25.08 -0.33
N GLU A 34 12.06 -24.54 0.68
CA GLU A 34 11.51 -24.35 2.03
C GLU A 34 10.87 -22.97 2.26
N ASP A 35 11.01 -22.03 1.34
CA ASP A 35 10.62 -20.62 1.54
C ASP A 35 9.37 -20.18 0.75
N VAL A 36 8.56 -21.13 0.27
CA VAL A 36 7.36 -20.82 -0.52
C VAL A 36 6.09 -21.19 0.24
N GLY A 37 5.64 -20.26 1.07
CA GLY A 37 4.29 -20.21 1.64
C GLY A 37 3.97 -18.79 2.11
N PRO A 38 2.69 -18.36 2.16
CA PRO A 38 2.35 -17.12 2.83
C PRO A 38 2.78 -17.25 4.30
N PRO A 39 3.55 -16.29 4.87
CA PRO A 39 4.03 -16.41 6.22
C PRO A 39 2.85 -16.62 7.17
N SER A 40 2.90 -17.73 7.90
CA SER A 40 1.94 -18.03 8.95
C SER A 40 1.99 -16.92 9.99
N LEU A 41 0.84 -16.26 10.15
CA LEU A 41 0.37 -15.44 11.28
C LEU A 41 1.33 -15.28 12.49
N ASN A 42 1.50 -14.01 12.86
CA ASN A 42 1.79 -13.52 14.22
C ASN A 42 3.19 -13.76 14.80
N THR A 43 4.17 -13.06 14.25
CA THR A 43 5.17 -12.39 15.11
C THR A 43 5.32 -10.94 14.67
N ALA A 44 4.82 -10.03 15.51
CA ALA A 44 5.02 -8.60 15.43
C ALA A 44 6.50 -8.24 15.68
N ASN A 45 7.35 -8.51 14.70
CA ASN A 45 8.68 -7.95 14.60
C ASN A 45 8.82 -7.32 13.21
N GLY A 46 9.27 -6.06 13.21
CA GLY A 46 9.19 -5.12 12.09
C GLY A 46 9.57 -5.72 10.74
N TYR A 47 8.57 -5.82 9.87
CA TYR A 47 8.79 -5.73 8.44
C TYR A 47 8.55 -4.27 8.08
N GLU A 48 9.59 -3.61 7.55
CA GLU A 48 9.41 -2.39 6.79
C GLU A 48 8.45 -2.72 5.66
N GLU A 49 7.27 -2.14 5.65
CA GLU A 49 6.41 -2.16 4.47
C GLU A 49 7.20 -1.42 3.38
N GLU A 50 7.77 -2.16 2.43
CA GLU A 50 8.17 -1.58 1.15
C GLU A 50 6.91 -0.98 0.53
N HIS A 51 6.79 0.35 0.62
CA HIS A 51 5.83 1.12 -0.17
C HIS A 51 6.10 0.81 -1.64
N VAL A 52 5.29 -0.10 -2.21
CA VAL A 52 5.32 -0.40 -3.64
C VAL A 52 4.92 0.88 -4.38
N PRO A 53 5.79 1.46 -5.21
CA PRO A 53 5.46 2.64 -6.01
C PRO A 53 4.24 2.35 -6.88
N ARG A 54 3.29 3.29 -6.93
CA ARG A 54 2.15 3.23 -7.86
C ARG A 54 2.66 3.51 -9.28
N ASP A 55 2.93 2.45 -10.03
CA ASP A 55 3.58 2.46 -11.35
C ASP A 55 2.70 2.88 -12.57
N ASP A 56 1.57 3.56 -12.39
CA ASP A 56 0.62 3.81 -13.51
C ASP A 56 0.54 5.25 -14.03
N ALA A 57 1.42 6.16 -13.59
CA ALA A 57 1.53 7.50 -14.17
C ALA A 57 2.82 7.62 -14.98
N VAL A 58 2.70 7.89 -16.28
CA VAL A 58 3.83 8.34 -17.11
C VAL A 58 4.44 9.55 -16.40
N PRO A 59 5.73 9.52 -16.00
CA PRO A 59 6.34 10.64 -15.29
C PRO A 59 6.32 11.84 -16.22
N SER A 60 5.44 12.80 -15.93
CA SER A 60 5.53 14.14 -16.48
C SER A 60 6.89 14.71 -16.08
N PRO A 61 7.56 15.49 -16.94
CA PRO A 61 8.79 16.15 -16.54
C PRO A 61 8.53 16.98 -15.28
N ASP A 62 9.19 16.62 -14.18
CA ASP A 62 9.01 17.28 -12.88
C ASP A 62 9.51 18.73 -12.98
N ILE A 63 8.58 19.67 -13.13
CA ILE A 63 8.88 21.09 -13.06
C ILE A 63 8.93 21.46 -11.57
N PRO A 64 10.08 21.95 -11.05
CA PRO A 64 10.15 22.36 -9.66
C PRO A 64 9.17 23.51 -9.40
N ILE A 65 8.45 23.42 -8.28
CA ILE A 65 7.58 24.51 -7.81
C ILE A 65 8.42 25.79 -7.63
N GLU A 66 7.82 26.94 -7.93
CA GLU A 66 8.46 28.23 -7.69
C GLU A 66 8.75 28.40 -6.18
N GLN A 67 9.96 28.85 -5.85
CA GLN A 67 10.38 29.02 -4.44
C GLN A 67 9.41 29.89 -3.64
N SER A 68 8.84 30.94 -4.24
CA SER A 68 7.85 31.82 -3.61
C SER A 68 6.59 31.10 -3.16
N ILE A 69 6.17 30.03 -3.85
CA ILE A 69 5.02 29.21 -3.47
C ILE A 69 5.38 28.34 -2.26
N LEU A 70 6.58 27.74 -2.27
CA LEU A 70 7.07 26.96 -1.13
C LEU A 70 7.19 27.83 0.12
N ASP A 71 7.75 29.03 -0.02
CA ASP A 71 7.87 30.03 1.04
C ASP A 71 6.49 30.40 1.59
N MET A 72 5.50 30.65 0.72
CA MET A 72 4.12 30.94 1.10
C MET A 72 3.48 29.77 1.87
N ILE A 73 3.62 28.53 1.38
CA ILE A 73 3.05 27.34 2.03
C ILE A 73 3.68 27.12 3.40
N VAL A 74 5.00 27.21 3.53
CA VAL A 74 5.69 27.04 4.82
C VAL A 74 5.28 28.15 5.79
N ALA A 75 5.19 29.40 5.32
CA ALA A 75 4.74 30.52 6.12
C ALA A 75 3.29 30.37 6.61
N GLU A 76 2.39 29.83 5.78
CA GLU A 76 1.01 29.57 6.19
C GLU A 76 0.91 28.36 7.11
N SER A 77 1.76 27.36 6.92
CA SER A 77 1.82 26.17 7.77
C SER A 77 2.17 26.46 9.23
N THR A 78 2.82 27.60 9.50
CA THR A 78 3.06 28.05 10.89
C THR A 78 1.79 28.40 11.65
N SER A 79 0.66 28.62 10.96
CA SER A 79 -0.65 28.82 11.59
C SER A 79 -1.15 27.60 12.37
N LEU A 80 -0.58 26.42 12.13
CA LEU A 80 -0.86 25.20 12.89
C LEU A 80 -0.31 25.24 14.31
N ILE A 81 0.62 26.16 14.61
CA ILE A 81 1.27 26.26 15.90
C ILE A 81 0.38 27.09 16.83
N GLN A 82 -0.42 26.38 17.62
CA GLN A 82 -1.30 26.99 18.62
C GLN A 82 -0.50 27.22 19.91
N SER A 83 -0.11 28.46 20.18
CA SER A 83 0.46 28.84 21.48
C SER A 83 -0.23 30.11 21.97
N GLU A 84 -0.63 30.13 23.24
CA GLU A 84 -1.20 31.32 23.89
C GLU A 84 -0.13 32.38 24.23
N SER A 85 1.14 32.00 24.09
CA SER A 85 2.30 32.80 24.48
C SER A 85 3.19 33.09 23.28
N ARG A 86 4.31 33.79 23.51
CA ARG A 86 5.33 34.03 22.47
C ARG A 86 5.77 32.71 21.85
N ILE A 87 5.57 32.58 20.54
CA ILE A 87 5.86 31.39 19.76
C ILE A 87 7.37 31.32 19.50
N VAL A 88 8.01 30.22 19.86
CA VAL A 88 9.42 29.97 19.54
C VAL A 88 9.52 28.95 18.41
N LEU A 89 9.96 29.41 17.25
CA LEU A 89 10.22 28.59 16.07
C LEU A 89 11.71 28.31 15.90
N ILE A 90 12.04 27.05 15.70
CA ILE A 90 13.38 26.62 15.31
C ILE A 90 13.38 26.22 13.84
N VAL A 91 14.18 26.90 13.04
CA VAL A 91 14.37 26.55 11.61
C VAL A 91 15.70 25.84 11.47
N PHE A 92 15.66 24.55 11.11
CA PHE A 92 16.86 23.82 10.71
C PHE A 92 17.18 24.21 9.27
N CYS A 93 18.36 24.77 9.05
CA CYS A 93 18.87 25.21 7.76
C CYS A 93 19.99 24.27 7.28
N GLY A 94 20.32 24.36 5.98
CA GLY A 94 21.48 23.69 5.37
C GLY A 94 22.83 24.20 5.91
N GLU A 95 23.88 24.05 5.10
CA GLU A 95 25.19 24.60 5.46
C GLU A 95 25.13 26.13 5.52
N ARG A 96 25.84 26.76 6.49
CA ARG A 96 25.87 28.23 6.69
C ARG A 96 26.36 29.02 5.47
N SER A 97 27.01 28.35 4.51
CA SER A 97 27.43 28.92 3.23
C SER A 97 26.28 29.17 2.26
N HIS A 98 25.12 28.53 2.45
CA HIS A 98 23.95 28.62 1.59
C HIS A 98 22.86 29.48 2.27
N PRO A 99 22.08 30.25 1.50
CA PRO A 99 20.92 30.96 2.04
C PRO A 99 19.88 29.96 2.56
N CYS A 100 19.14 30.36 3.59
CA CYS A 100 18.05 29.58 4.16
C CYS A 100 16.74 30.32 3.87
N ASN A 101 16.17 30.09 2.68
CA ASN A 101 14.98 30.82 2.21
C ASN A 101 13.81 30.70 3.19
N THR A 102 13.66 29.54 3.84
CA THR A 102 12.65 29.33 4.88
C THR A 102 12.85 30.27 6.06
N LEU A 103 14.09 30.50 6.50
CA LEU A 103 14.39 31.43 7.59
C LEU A 103 14.05 32.87 7.19
N ASP A 104 14.48 33.28 6.00
CA ASP A 104 14.27 34.64 5.50
C ASP A 104 12.77 34.93 5.40
N THR A 105 12.01 34.02 4.80
CA THR A 105 10.54 34.09 4.69
C THR A 105 9.84 34.25 6.04
N LEU A 106 10.24 33.46 7.03
CA LEU A 106 9.60 33.48 8.34
C LEU A 106 10.00 34.69 9.17
N THR A 107 11.19 35.25 8.94
CA THR A 107 11.65 36.46 9.63
C THR A 107 11.01 37.73 9.03
N GLU A 108 10.68 37.73 7.74
CA GLU A 108 10.01 38.85 7.07
C GLU A 108 8.53 39.00 7.48
N LYS A 109 7.89 37.91 7.89
CA LYS A 109 6.51 37.91 8.38
C LYS A 109 6.48 38.48 9.80
N ASP A 110 6.53 39.80 9.89
CA ASP A 110 6.63 40.65 11.10
C ASP A 110 5.47 40.42 12.09
N SER A 111 5.44 39.23 12.70
CA SER A 111 4.46 38.79 13.68
C SER A 111 5.06 39.08 15.05
N VAL A 112 4.52 40.08 15.75
CA VAL A 112 5.06 40.62 17.01
C VAL A 112 5.31 39.54 18.08
N ASP A 113 4.60 38.41 17.99
CA ASP A 113 4.61 37.34 18.97
C ASP A 113 5.43 36.10 18.55
N GLN A 114 6.21 36.17 17.46
CA GLN A 114 6.99 35.04 16.94
C GLN A 114 8.51 35.30 16.99
N GLU A 115 9.24 34.40 17.64
CA GLU A 115 10.71 34.37 17.66
C GLU A 115 11.20 33.23 16.76
N VAL A 116 11.88 33.58 15.67
CA VAL A 116 12.40 32.61 14.68
C VAL A 116 13.91 32.47 14.83
N LEU A 117 14.38 31.26 15.17
CA LEU A 117 15.78 31.01 15.49
C LEU A 117 16.37 29.93 14.58
N PRO A 118 17.46 30.22 13.85
CA PRO A 118 18.05 29.25 12.94
C PRO A 118 19.03 28.29 13.63
N ILE A 119 19.01 27.03 13.20
CA ILE A 119 20.05 26.03 13.51
C ILE A 119 20.64 25.54 12.19
N TRP A 120 21.89 25.93 11.95
CA TRP A 120 22.63 25.58 10.75
C TRP A 120 23.17 24.14 10.82
N ALA A 121 23.18 23.46 9.68
CA ALA A 121 23.80 22.15 9.57
C ALA A 121 25.30 22.20 9.90
N CYS A 122 25.77 21.16 10.57
CA CYS A 122 27.19 21.03 10.89
C CYS A 122 28.02 20.80 9.62
N SER A 123 29.21 21.41 9.56
CA SER A 123 30.12 21.19 8.44
C SER A 123 30.56 19.72 8.37
N ASN A 124 30.80 19.21 7.16
CA ASN A 124 31.19 17.81 6.93
C ASN A 124 32.47 17.37 7.67
N SER A 125 33.30 18.31 8.10
CA SER A 125 34.51 18.07 8.90
C SER A 125 34.26 17.84 10.40
N THR A 126 33.06 18.16 10.88
CA THR A 126 32.75 18.10 12.32
C THR A 126 32.39 16.67 12.72
N LEU A 127 32.98 16.18 13.82
CA LEU A 127 32.55 14.90 14.41
C LEU A 127 31.07 14.97 14.80
N TYR A 128 30.30 13.95 14.41
CA TYR A 128 28.85 13.83 14.68
C TYR A 128 28.50 14.06 16.17
N SER A 129 29.31 13.55 17.10
CA SER A 129 29.11 13.74 18.54
C SER A 129 29.29 15.19 19.00
N THR A 130 30.26 15.91 18.43
CA THR A 130 30.48 17.33 18.70
C THR A 130 29.32 18.15 18.18
N CYS A 131 28.86 17.86 16.96
CA CYS A 131 27.68 18.48 16.36
C CYS A 131 26.46 18.32 17.27
N CYS A 132 26.14 17.07 17.66
CA CYS A 132 25.02 16.77 18.54
C CYS A 132 25.09 17.53 19.88
N ARG A 133 26.26 17.58 20.52
CA ARG A 133 26.44 18.30 21.78
C ARG A 133 26.24 19.81 21.61
N ASN A 134 26.76 20.38 20.54
CA ASN A 134 26.64 21.81 20.26
C ASN A 134 25.19 22.20 19.95
N THR A 135 24.49 21.42 19.13
CA THR A 135 23.06 21.61 18.84
C THR A 135 22.23 21.51 20.11
N GLN A 136 22.49 20.52 20.96
CA GLN A 136 21.80 20.39 22.23
C GLN A 136 22.06 21.57 23.17
N GLN A 137 23.32 22.03 23.26
CA GLN A 137 23.65 23.18 24.10
C GLN A 137 22.96 24.44 23.61
N TYR A 138 22.96 24.69 22.30
CA TYR A 138 22.31 25.85 21.69
C TYR A 138 20.80 25.85 21.93
N LEU A 139 20.12 24.72 21.72
CA LEU A 139 18.70 24.56 22.03
C LEU A 139 18.39 24.82 23.52
N ARG A 140 19.26 24.37 24.42
CA ARG A 140 19.11 24.66 25.87
C ARG A 140 19.36 26.13 26.21
N GLU A 141 20.21 26.83 25.46
CA GLU A 141 20.43 28.27 25.65
C GLU A 141 19.23 29.07 25.16
N ILE A 142 18.63 28.68 24.03
CA ILE A 142 17.37 29.25 23.53
C ILE A 142 16.27 29.13 24.58
N VAL A 143 16.01 27.91 25.08
CA VAL A 143 14.92 27.68 26.06
C VAL A 143 15.20 28.31 27.42
N LYS A 144 16.44 28.72 27.72
CA LYS A 144 16.73 29.51 28.94
C LYS A 144 16.43 31.00 28.77
N LEU A 145 16.56 31.51 27.55
CA LEU A 145 16.33 32.91 27.22
C LEU A 145 14.85 33.16 26.90
N GLU A 146 14.24 32.19 26.23
CA GLU A 146 12.88 32.22 25.71
C GLU A 146 11.98 31.19 26.41
N SER A 147 10.85 30.86 25.79
CA SER A 147 9.97 29.75 26.16
C SER A 147 10.47 28.42 25.56
N LYS A 148 9.70 27.35 25.80
CA LYS A 148 9.91 26.07 25.13
C LYS A 148 9.61 26.20 23.64
N ILE A 149 10.15 25.28 22.85
CA ILE A 149 10.01 25.29 21.39
C ILE A 149 8.60 24.82 21.01
N ASP A 150 7.85 25.68 20.33
CA ASP A 150 6.50 25.42 19.83
C ASP A 150 6.51 24.88 18.39
N GLY A 151 7.55 25.21 17.60
CA GLY A 151 7.65 24.76 16.21
C GLY A 151 9.05 24.38 15.78
N ILE A 152 9.15 23.32 14.98
CA ILE A 152 10.38 22.91 14.30
C ILE A 152 10.11 22.88 12.80
N ILE A 153 10.91 23.60 12.02
CA ILE A 153 10.80 23.64 10.57
C ILE A 153 12.08 23.09 9.97
N ILE A 154 11.95 22.08 9.11
CA ILE A 154 13.08 21.41 8.44
C ILE A 154 13.12 21.89 6.99
N ASP A 155 14.06 22.80 6.71
CA ASP A 155 14.26 23.36 5.38
C ASP A 155 14.65 22.26 4.35
N PRO A 156 14.24 22.38 3.08
CA PRO A 156 14.59 21.41 2.03
C PRO A 156 16.09 21.18 1.83
N GLU A 157 16.95 22.13 2.19
CA GLU A 157 18.41 22.04 2.08
C GLU A 157 19.07 21.36 3.29
N VAL A 158 18.31 21.00 4.33
CA VAL A 158 18.86 20.30 5.50
C VAL A 158 19.38 18.92 5.09
N PRO A 159 20.67 18.60 5.34
CA PRO A 159 21.21 17.28 5.00
C PRO A 159 20.73 16.21 6.00
N ARG A 160 20.65 14.96 5.53
CA ARG A 160 20.27 13.80 6.36
C ARG A 160 21.05 13.70 7.68
N ALA A 161 22.34 14.02 7.66
CA ALA A 161 23.18 14.00 8.86
C ALA A 161 22.66 14.93 9.96
N MET A 162 22.12 16.09 9.59
CA MET A 162 21.53 17.02 10.54
C MET A 162 20.18 16.52 11.07
N GLY A 163 19.38 15.85 10.23
CA GLY A 163 18.20 15.11 10.67
C GLY A 163 18.50 14.05 11.72
N GLN A 164 19.59 13.29 11.54
CA GLN A 164 20.08 12.32 12.54
C GLN A 164 20.55 13.00 13.83
N VAL A 165 21.11 14.20 13.75
CA VAL A 165 21.49 14.99 14.94
C VAL A 165 20.23 15.44 15.69
N LEU A 166 19.24 15.99 14.98
CA LEU A 166 17.95 16.38 15.57
C LEU A 166 17.29 15.19 16.28
N HIS A 167 17.18 14.05 15.60
CA HIS A 167 16.66 12.81 16.19
C HIS A 167 17.42 12.44 17.46
N LYS A 168 18.76 12.42 17.43
CA LYS A 168 19.58 12.04 18.58
C LYS A 168 19.44 13.00 19.77
N VAL A 169 19.30 14.30 19.51
CA VAL A 169 19.08 15.30 20.57
C VAL A 169 17.72 15.09 21.25
N LEU A 170 16.70 14.70 20.49
CA LEU A 170 15.34 14.47 20.97
C LEU A 170 15.07 13.03 21.41
N GLU A 171 15.98 12.08 21.19
CA GLU A 171 15.84 10.70 21.66
C GLU A 171 15.74 10.64 23.20
N CYS A 172 16.41 11.54 23.91
CA CYS A 172 16.35 11.61 25.37
C CYS A 172 15.03 12.25 25.85
N SER A 173 14.16 11.47 26.48
CA SER A 173 12.88 11.94 27.04
C SER A 173 13.02 13.17 27.95
N LYS A 174 14.05 13.23 28.80
CA LYS A 174 14.32 14.41 29.64
C LYS A 174 14.64 15.64 28.79
N ALA A 175 15.47 15.49 27.75
CA ALA A 175 15.78 16.61 26.85
C ALA A 175 14.52 17.07 26.12
N ARG A 176 13.65 16.16 25.65
CA ARG A 176 12.36 16.56 25.05
C ARG A 176 11.49 17.36 26.00
N GLY A 177 11.29 16.87 27.22
CA GLY A 177 10.47 17.56 28.23
C GLY A 177 11.04 18.93 28.63
N ASP A 178 12.37 19.07 28.59
CA ASP A 178 13.05 20.35 28.83
C ASP A 178 12.89 21.31 27.63
N LEU A 179 12.94 20.80 26.38
CA LEU A 179 13.08 21.60 25.17
C LEU A 179 11.75 21.95 24.46
N LEU A 180 10.85 20.98 24.32
CA LEU A 180 9.62 21.12 23.53
C LEU A 180 8.43 21.48 24.42
N SER A 181 7.56 22.35 23.93
CA SER A 181 6.26 22.65 24.54
C SER A 181 5.39 21.39 24.61
N ASN A 182 4.25 21.47 25.32
CA ASN A 182 3.30 20.35 25.34
C ASN A 182 2.61 20.19 23.99
N GLU A 183 2.35 21.32 23.32
CA GLU A 183 1.72 21.46 22.01
C GLU A 183 2.75 22.02 21.02
N TYR A 184 3.23 21.19 20.10
CA TYR A 184 4.24 21.60 19.13
C TYR A 184 4.01 20.99 17.75
N VAL A 185 4.52 21.66 16.72
CA VAL A 185 4.42 21.21 15.33
C VAL A 185 5.80 21.06 14.70
N VAL A 186 5.99 20.01 13.91
CA VAL A 186 7.16 19.80 13.07
C VAL A 186 6.71 19.83 11.61
N ILE A 187 7.31 20.70 10.80
CA ILE A 187 6.95 20.91 9.40
C ILE A 187 8.17 20.63 8.53
N THR A 188 7.97 19.93 7.42
CA THR A 188 8.98 19.77 6.38
C THR A 188 8.36 19.90 5.00
N ALA A 189 8.95 20.73 4.15
CA ALA A 189 8.55 20.86 2.75
C ALA A 189 9.49 20.05 1.86
N LEU A 190 8.93 19.38 0.86
CA LEU A 190 9.64 18.54 -0.09
C LEU A 190 9.27 18.99 -1.50
N PRO A 191 10.19 19.63 -2.24
CA PRO A 191 9.93 20.00 -3.63
C PRO A 191 9.79 18.75 -4.51
N SER A 192 8.84 18.80 -5.46
CA SER A 192 8.49 17.81 -6.50
C SER A 192 9.59 16.82 -6.90
N ALA A 193 10.75 17.37 -7.30
CA ALA A 193 11.82 16.61 -7.94
C ALA A 193 12.59 15.70 -6.97
N ALA A 194 12.22 15.71 -5.70
CA ALA A 194 12.92 15.01 -4.63
C ALA A 194 12.26 13.70 -4.20
N GLU A 195 11.30 13.10 -4.94
CA GLU A 195 10.91 11.67 -4.75
C GLU A 195 12.07 10.67 -5.04
N THR A 196 13.32 11.14 -5.05
CA THR A 196 14.51 10.32 -4.84
C THR A 196 14.60 9.88 -3.38
N SER A 197 15.42 8.85 -3.12
CA SER A 197 15.74 8.34 -1.77
C SER A 197 16.26 9.39 -0.76
N ALA A 198 16.46 10.64 -1.18
CA ALA A 198 16.81 11.77 -0.34
C ALA A 198 15.61 12.43 0.38
N SER A 199 14.36 12.29 -0.08
CA SER A 199 13.17 12.80 0.64
C SER A 199 12.63 11.82 1.69
N THR A 200 12.90 10.52 1.50
CA THR A 200 12.37 9.46 2.37
C THR A 200 12.78 9.61 3.83
N TRP A 201 13.99 10.14 4.10
CA TRP A 201 14.44 10.28 5.48
C TRP A 201 13.67 11.35 6.26
N ARG A 202 13.11 12.37 5.60
CA ARG A 202 12.35 13.42 6.29
C ARG A 202 11.01 12.89 6.78
N TYR A 203 10.30 12.15 5.93
CA TYR A 203 9.11 11.41 6.35
C TYR A 203 9.43 10.35 7.41
N ALA A 204 10.52 9.61 7.25
CA ALA A 204 10.97 8.68 8.28
C ALA A 204 11.29 9.41 9.59
N LEU A 205 11.80 10.64 9.55
CA LEU A 205 12.02 11.43 10.75
C LEU A 205 10.69 11.86 11.38
N LEU A 206 9.70 12.33 10.61
CA LEU A 206 8.37 12.65 11.11
C LEU A 206 7.68 11.43 11.73
N ASP A 207 7.80 10.27 11.10
CA ASP A 207 7.33 8.99 11.66
C ASP A 207 8.01 8.70 13.00
N ARG A 208 9.31 8.98 13.15
CA ARG A 208 10.01 8.85 14.44
C ARG A 208 9.49 9.81 15.50
N PHE A 209 9.08 11.02 15.14
CA PHE A 209 8.39 11.92 16.09
C PHE A 209 7.10 11.27 16.62
N GLN A 210 6.37 10.61 15.74
CA GLN A 210 5.14 9.90 16.07
C GLN A 210 5.40 8.65 16.94
N VAL A 211 6.30 7.76 16.53
CA VAL A 211 6.50 6.48 17.23
C VAL A 211 7.36 6.57 18.50
N GLU A 212 8.34 7.49 18.56
CA GLU A 212 9.32 7.54 19.65
C GLU A 212 9.14 8.75 20.57
N PHE A 213 8.62 9.87 20.05
CA PHE A 213 8.64 11.13 20.79
C PHE A 213 7.33 11.41 21.52
N ARG A 214 6.21 11.15 20.86
CA ARG A 214 4.84 11.32 21.39
C ARG A 214 3.95 10.16 20.91
N ASN A 215 3.90 9.12 21.72
CA ASN A 215 3.16 7.90 21.42
C ASN A 215 1.69 7.92 21.88
N TYR A 216 1.13 9.07 22.24
CA TYR A 216 -0.23 9.20 22.74
C TYR A 216 -0.95 10.38 22.09
N SER A 217 -2.24 10.18 21.82
CA SER A 217 -3.13 11.19 21.23
C SER A 217 -3.34 12.41 22.16
N PRO A 218 -3.53 13.63 21.63
CA PRO A 218 -3.47 14.02 20.22
C PRO A 218 -2.04 14.07 19.67
N ALA A 219 -1.76 13.27 18.65
CA ALA A 219 -0.50 13.24 17.91
C ALA A 219 -0.80 12.85 16.47
N TYR A 220 -0.76 13.82 15.56
CA TYR A 220 -1.17 13.69 14.18
C TYR A 220 0.01 13.83 13.24
N THR A 221 0.11 12.94 12.26
CA THR A 221 0.98 13.10 11.10
C THR A 221 0.13 13.36 9.88
N GLY A 222 0.48 14.37 9.09
CA GLY A 222 -0.18 14.73 7.84
C GLY A 222 0.80 14.69 6.67
N ASP A 223 0.37 14.11 5.55
CA ASP A 223 1.04 14.18 4.24
C ASP A 223 0.09 14.86 3.25
N ILE A 224 0.46 16.07 2.82
CA ILE A 224 -0.33 16.92 1.95
C ILE A 224 0.49 17.23 0.71
N VAL A 225 -0.12 17.10 -0.47
CA VAL A 225 0.49 17.50 -1.74
C VAL A 225 -0.21 18.72 -2.30
N PHE A 226 0.56 19.73 -2.64
CA PHE A 226 0.09 20.91 -3.35
C PHE A 226 0.50 20.81 -4.82
N GLN A 227 -0.44 21.03 -5.72
CA GLN A 227 -0.26 20.94 -7.17
C GLN A 227 -0.57 22.30 -7.80
N LYS A 228 0.34 22.83 -8.62
CA LYS A 228 0.13 24.02 -9.46
C LYS A 228 0.58 23.69 -10.87
N MET A 229 -0.36 23.58 -11.81
CA MET A 229 -0.10 23.14 -13.19
C MET A 229 0.63 21.77 -13.21
N ASP A 230 1.85 21.72 -13.75
CA ASP A 230 2.67 20.51 -13.85
C ASP A 230 3.68 20.37 -12.69
N SER A 231 3.62 21.27 -11.70
CA SER A 231 4.53 21.29 -10.56
C SER A 231 3.80 20.81 -9.30
N HIS A 232 4.45 19.97 -8.48
CA HIS A 232 3.91 19.53 -7.21
C HIS A 232 4.90 19.73 -6.06
N MET A 233 4.42 19.79 -4.83
CA MET A 233 5.26 19.72 -3.65
C MET A 233 4.53 18.95 -2.57
N ALA A 234 5.29 18.26 -1.73
CA ALA A 234 4.74 17.57 -0.58
C ALA A 234 5.10 18.32 0.70
N LEU A 235 4.16 18.34 1.64
CA LEU A 235 4.26 18.95 2.95
C LEU A 235 4.02 17.86 3.98
N GLY A 236 5.08 17.51 4.71
CA GLY A 236 5.01 16.62 5.86
C GLY A 236 4.80 17.43 7.14
N ILE A 237 3.80 17.04 7.92
CA ILE A 237 3.43 17.70 9.17
C ILE A 237 3.38 16.65 10.28
N PHE A 238 3.92 16.99 11.44
CA PHE A 238 3.66 16.29 12.69
C PHE A 238 3.17 17.31 13.72
N SER A 239 1.99 17.11 14.30
CA SER A 239 1.43 17.96 15.36
C SER A 239 1.19 17.14 16.62
N ALA A 240 1.74 17.59 17.74
CA ALA A 240 1.51 16.99 19.05
C ALA A 240 0.72 17.95 19.93
N GLY A 241 -0.23 17.42 20.70
CA GLY A 241 -1.01 18.20 21.66
C GLY A 241 -2.22 18.95 21.09
N ASP A 242 -2.33 19.10 19.77
CA ASP A 242 -3.43 19.84 19.15
C ASP A 242 -4.73 19.00 19.05
N GLY A 243 -5.68 19.27 19.95
CA GLY A 243 -7.01 18.64 19.94
C GLY A 243 -7.92 19.09 18.79
N LEU A 244 -7.57 20.17 18.09
CA LEU A 244 -8.32 20.77 16.98
C LEU A 244 -7.53 20.72 15.66
N PHE A 245 -6.62 19.75 15.53
CA PHE A 245 -5.74 19.60 14.38
C PHE A 245 -6.45 19.63 13.03
N PHE A 246 -7.58 18.92 12.89
CA PHE A 246 -8.29 18.85 11.60
C PHE A 246 -8.87 20.21 11.16
N PRO A 247 -9.63 20.94 12.00
CA PRO A 247 -10.00 22.32 11.71
C PRO A 247 -8.81 23.21 11.32
N HIS A 248 -7.73 23.21 12.11
CA HIS A 248 -6.55 24.04 11.82
C HIS A 248 -5.87 23.65 10.50
N LEU A 249 -5.81 22.35 10.18
CA LEU A 249 -5.27 21.87 8.92
C LEU A 249 -6.12 22.34 7.73
N MET A 250 -7.45 22.28 7.85
CA MET A 250 -8.36 22.75 6.81
C MET A 250 -8.25 24.27 6.63
N ASP A 251 -8.22 25.04 7.71
CA ASP A 251 -8.06 26.51 7.65
C ASP A 251 -6.73 26.88 6.97
N MET A 252 -5.64 26.19 7.31
CA MET A 252 -4.33 26.36 6.66
C MET A 252 -4.41 26.09 5.15
N ILE A 253 -5.03 24.98 4.75
CA ILE A 253 -5.19 24.62 3.34
C ILE A 253 -6.04 25.66 2.59
N GLU A 254 -7.18 26.05 3.16
CA GLU A 254 -8.08 27.04 2.57
C GLU A 254 -7.37 28.39 2.39
N ASN A 255 -6.59 28.83 3.38
CA ASN A 255 -5.80 30.06 3.28
C ASN A 255 -4.73 29.99 2.18
N ILE A 256 -4.10 28.83 1.97
CA ILE A 256 -3.11 28.61 0.89
C ILE A 256 -3.81 28.72 -0.47
N GLU A 257 -4.92 28.02 -0.67
CA GLU A 257 -5.69 28.02 -1.91
C GLU A 257 -6.34 29.39 -2.21
N GLU A 258 -6.72 30.14 -1.19
CA GLU A 258 -7.24 31.51 -1.35
C GLU A 258 -6.14 32.49 -1.82
N LYS A 259 -4.92 32.36 -1.27
CA LYS A 259 -3.77 33.21 -1.62
C LYS A 259 -3.24 32.90 -3.01
N GLU A 260 -3.29 31.64 -3.45
CA GLU A 260 -2.85 31.21 -4.76
C GLU A 260 -3.91 30.32 -5.42
N LYS A 261 -4.78 30.94 -6.21
CA LYS A 261 -5.97 30.31 -6.80
C LYS A 261 -5.70 29.14 -7.75
N ASP A 262 -4.48 29.03 -8.24
CA ASP A 262 -4.05 27.96 -9.15
C ASP A 262 -3.44 26.76 -8.41
N ILE A 263 -3.34 26.81 -7.09
CA ILE A 263 -2.93 25.67 -6.26
C ILE A 263 -4.15 24.82 -5.91
N VAL A 264 -4.01 23.51 -6.09
CA VAL A 264 -4.93 22.50 -5.58
C VAL A 264 -4.20 21.65 -4.57
N SER A 265 -4.81 21.46 -3.39
CA SER A 265 -4.28 20.56 -2.36
C SER A 265 -4.91 19.16 -2.44
N GLU A 266 -4.11 18.15 -2.12
CA GLU A 266 -4.53 16.76 -1.94
C GLU A 266 -3.97 16.24 -0.61
N ILE A 267 -4.86 15.92 0.33
CA ILE A 267 -4.48 15.26 1.57
C ILE A 267 -4.28 13.77 1.27
N ARG A 268 -3.02 13.32 1.16
CA ARG A 268 -2.69 11.91 0.89
C ARG A 268 -2.96 11.03 2.10
N SER A 269 -2.54 11.47 3.28
CA SER A 269 -2.80 10.76 4.52
C SER A 269 -2.83 11.69 5.73
N VAL A 270 -3.69 11.37 6.69
CA VAL A 270 -3.64 11.92 8.05
C VAL A 270 -3.79 10.75 9.01
N GLN A 271 -2.87 10.63 9.95
CA GLN A 271 -2.85 9.54 10.92
C GLN A 271 -2.80 10.12 12.33
N ASN A 272 -3.77 9.77 13.17
CA ASN A 272 -3.66 9.92 14.62
C ASN A 272 -2.95 8.68 15.19
N PHE A 273 -2.18 8.85 16.26
CA PHE A 273 -1.51 7.73 16.89
C PHE A 273 -2.36 7.03 17.95
N ILE A 274 -1.74 6.12 18.72
CA ILE A 274 -2.39 5.29 19.75
C ILE A 274 -3.25 6.19 20.64
N ASN A 275 -4.56 6.00 20.54
CA ASN A 275 -5.51 6.60 21.46
C ASN A 275 -5.17 6.09 22.87
N ASP A 276 -5.11 7.00 23.83
CA ASP A 276 -4.93 6.60 25.23
C ASP A 276 -5.98 5.55 25.59
N TYR A 277 -5.50 4.40 26.08
CA TYR A 277 -6.41 3.38 26.57
C TYR A 277 -7.17 3.96 27.76
N THR A 278 -8.42 4.30 27.51
CA THR A 278 -9.33 4.73 28.55
C THR A 278 -9.97 3.47 29.11
N ALA A 279 -9.46 2.99 30.25
CA ALA A 279 -10.13 1.96 31.02
C ALA A 279 -11.56 2.41 31.27
N ASP A 280 -12.53 1.56 30.96
CA ASP A 280 -13.96 1.86 31.08
C ASP A 280 -14.50 2.92 30.10
N PHE A 281 -13.92 3.04 28.90
CA PHE A 281 -14.52 3.84 27.83
C PHE A 281 -15.92 3.32 27.47
N GLU A 282 -16.94 4.04 27.92
CA GLU A 282 -18.30 3.91 27.41
C GLU A 282 -18.47 4.93 26.26
N PRO A 283 -18.66 4.48 25.01
CA PRO A 283 -18.93 5.40 23.90
C PRO A 283 -20.12 6.28 24.26
N SER A 284 -19.94 7.60 24.22
CA SER A 284 -21.05 8.56 24.42
C SER A 284 -22.16 8.36 23.38
N PHE A 285 -21.80 7.75 22.25
CA PHE A 285 -22.67 7.39 21.17
C PHE A 285 -22.21 6.06 20.57
N VAL A 286 -23.10 5.08 20.52
CA VAL A 286 -22.90 3.85 19.75
C VAL A 286 -23.58 4.06 18.42
N ALA A 287 -22.80 4.39 17.39
CA ALA A 287 -23.32 4.56 16.04
C ALA A 287 -23.95 3.25 15.58
N SER A 288 -25.26 3.29 15.36
CA SER A 288 -26.03 2.24 14.74
C SER A 288 -25.92 2.35 13.21
N ARG A 289 -26.37 1.31 12.50
CA ARG A 289 -26.42 1.31 11.04
C ARG A 289 -27.25 2.47 10.46
N ASP A 290 -28.21 2.97 11.23
CA ASP A 290 -29.16 4.00 10.79
C ASP A 290 -28.61 5.42 10.96
N ASP A 291 -27.50 5.58 11.69
CA ASP A 291 -26.83 6.88 11.90
C ASP A 291 -25.94 7.30 10.72
N TYR A 292 -25.67 6.38 9.80
CA TYR A 292 -24.90 6.64 8.58
C TYR A 292 -25.84 6.95 7.41
N ASP A 293 -25.50 7.93 6.57
CA ASP A 293 -26.21 8.13 5.30
C ASP A 293 -25.93 6.93 4.37
N ARG A 294 -26.94 6.07 4.25
CA ARG A 294 -26.88 4.87 3.40
C ARG A 294 -27.15 5.20 1.93
N GLY A 295 -27.52 6.44 1.59
CA GLY A 295 -27.84 6.90 0.24
C GLY A 295 -26.71 6.63 -0.76
N PRO A 296 -25.49 7.15 -0.54
CA PRO A 296 -24.35 6.91 -1.43
C PRO A 296 -24.01 5.42 -1.57
N ALA A 297 -23.91 4.70 -0.45
CA ALA A 297 -23.61 3.27 -0.45
C ALA A 297 -24.70 2.45 -1.19
N ARG A 298 -25.98 2.81 -1.01
CA ARG A 298 -27.11 2.15 -1.70
C ARG A 298 -27.14 2.48 -3.18
N LYS A 299 -26.86 3.73 -3.58
CA LYS A 299 -26.73 4.13 -4.98
C LYS A 299 -25.59 3.35 -5.64
N GLN A 300 -24.43 3.29 -5.00
CA GLN A 300 -23.29 2.50 -5.45
C GLN A 300 -23.67 1.02 -5.58
N TRP A 301 -24.25 0.42 -4.53
CA TRP A 301 -24.73 -0.96 -4.53
C TRP A 301 -25.73 -1.24 -5.68
N SER A 302 -26.70 -0.35 -5.88
CA SER A 302 -27.70 -0.50 -6.96
C SER A 302 -27.13 -0.31 -8.36
N SER A 303 -26.00 0.38 -8.49
CA SER A 303 -25.33 0.60 -9.77
C SER A 303 -24.39 -0.55 -10.15
N GLN A 304 -24.19 -1.52 -9.26
CA GLN A 304 -23.31 -2.66 -9.52
C GLN A 304 -23.95 -3.59 -10.54
N MET A 305 -23.23 -3.89 -11.60
CA MET A 305 -23.63 -4.90 -12.56
C MET A 305 -22.46 -5.83 -12.79
N SER A 306 -22.60 -7.07 -12.30
CA SER A 306 -21.66 -8.12 -12.66
C SER A 306 -21.90 -8.51 -14.13
N LEU A 307 -20.77 -8.64 -14.84
CA LEU A 307 -20.65 -8.98 -16.24
C LEU A 307 -20.06 -10.38 -16.44
N GLY A 308 -19.63 -11.04 -15.36
CA GLY A 308 -18.98 -12.34 -15.43
C GLY A 308 -18.30 -12.77 -14.14
N ARG A 309 -17.82 -14.00 -14.14
CA ARG A 309 -17.07 -14.62 -13.06
C ARG A 309 -15.62 -14.84 -13.47
N GLN A 310 -14.70 -14.45 -12.60
CA GLN A 310 -13.30 -14.84 -12.69
C GLN A 310 -12.96 -15.83 -11.58
N THR A 311 -12.29 -16.92 -11.92
CA THR A 311 -11.76 -17.88 -10.95
C THR A 311 -10.27 -18.08 -11.18
N LEU A 312 -9.50 -17.94 -10.10
CA LEU A 312 -8.09 -18.25 -10.03
C LEU A 312 -7.93 -19.62 -9.38
N PHE A 313 -7.33 -20.57 -10.12
CA PHE A 313 -6.93 -21.87 -9.61
C PHE A 313 -5.42 -21.90 -9.48
N GLN A 314 -4.92 -22.38 -8.34
CA GLN A 314 -3.52 -22.74 -8.19
C GLN A 314 -3.43 -24.24 -8.04
N LEU A 315 -2.70 -24.89 -8.93
CA LEU A 315 -2.46 -26.32 -8.94
C LEU A 315 -1.01 -26.62 -8.56
N GLY A 316 -0.83 -27.71 -7.85
CA GLY A 316 0.50 -28.25 -7.54
C GLY A 316 0.45 -29.72 -7.19
N GLU A 317 1.64 -30.30 -7.07
CA GLU A 317 1.80 -31.68 -6.61
C GLU A 317 1.40 -31.76 -5.14
N THR A 318 0.24 -32.35 -4.85
CA THR A 318 -0.07 -32.76 -3.49
C THR A 318 0.70 -34.03 -3.19
N THR A 319 1.63 -33.97 -2.25
CA THR A 319 2.13 -35.20 -1.62
C THR A 319 0.89 -35.91 -1.06
N PRO A 320 0.66 -37.21 -1.37
CA PRO A 320 -0.47 -37.91 -0.77
C PRO A 320 -0.38 -37.70 0.75
N PRO A 321 -1.48 -37.29 1.41
CA PRO A 321 -1.46 -37.02 2.83
C PRO A 321 -0.82 -38.24 3.48
N ALA A 322 0.32 -38.03 4.15
CA ALA A 322 1.03 -39.11 4.83
C ALA A 322 -0.03 -39.83 5.65
N SER A 323 -0.32 -41.09 5.29
CA SER A 323 -1.43 -41.84 5.87
C SER A 323 -1.29 -41.70 7.37
N THR A 324 -2.16 -40.89 7.98
CA THR A 324 -2.19 -40.73 9.42
C THR A 324 -2.39 -42.15 9.93
N PRO A 325 -1.46 -42.68 10.75
CA PRO A 325 -1.65 -44.02 11.31
C PRO A 325 -3.05 -44.03 11.92
N SER A 326 -3.91 -44.93 11.45
CA SER A 326 -5.22 -45.10 12.05
C SER A 326 -4.97 -45.30 13.54
N ASN A 327 -5.61 -44.49 14.37
CA ASN A 327 -5.64 -44.69 15.81
C ASN A 327 -6.51 -45.92 16.09
N ASP A 328 -6.04 -47.10 15.68
CA ASP A 328 -6.45 -48.37 16.28
C ASP A 328 -5.67 -48.48 17.59
N GLU A 329 -6.22 -47.82 18.61
CA GLU A 329 -5.98 -48.11 20.02
C GLU A 329 -6.47 -49.54 20.32
N ASP A 330 -5.72 -50.56 19.89
CA ASP A 330 -5.77 -51.91 20.45
C ASP A 330 -4.74 -52.83 19.76
N LEU A 331 -3.48 -52.80 20.20
CA LEU A 331 -2.66 -54.00 20.51
C LEU A 331 -1.24 -53.60 20.94
N PHE A 332 -1.07 -53.33 22.24
CA PHE A 332 0.22 -53.51 22.89
C PHE A 332 0.56 -55.00 22.88
N SER A 333 1.34 -55.48 21.89
CA SER A 333 2.17 -56.68 22.02
C SER A 333 3.21 -56.81 20.92
N LEU A 334 4.46 -56.52 21.32
CA LEU A 334 5.74 -56.97 20.76
C LEU A 334 5.74 -57.47 19.30
N LYS A 335 6.32 -56.66 18.40
CA LYS A 335 7.26 -57.15 17.38
C LYS A 335 8.14 -56.00 16.87
N LYS A 336 9.44 -56.29 16.79
CA LYS A 336 10.52 -55.36 16.43
C LYS A 336 10.24 -54.62 15.12
N PRO A 337 10.61 -53.33 14.99
CA PRO A 337 10.46 -52.59 13.74
C PRO A 337 11.32 -53.26 12.65
N LEU A 338 10.67 -53.66 11.55
CA LEU A 338 11.36 -54.03 10.32
C LEU A 338 12.07 -52.76 9.79
N PRO A 339 13.32 -52.86 9.30
CA PRO A 339 14.01 -51.70 8.72
C PRO A 339 13.24 -51.21 7.49
N THR A 340 12.78 -49.95 7.56
CA THR A 340 12.07 -49.20 6.50
C THR A 340 12.95 -48.93 5.26
N SER A 341 14.09 -49.63 5.10
CA SER A 341 15.08 -49.40 4.05
C SER A 341 14.86 -50.21 2.77
N MET A 342 13.76 -50.97 2.63
CA MET A 342 13.58 -51.88 1.49
C MET A 342 12.24 -51.80 0.75
N LEU A 343 11.42 -50.77 0.97
CA LEU A 343 10.35 -50.48 0.01
C LEU A 343 10.94 -49.63 -1.11
N PRO A 344 11.05 -50.14 -2.36
CA PRO A 344 11.44 -49.31 -3.48
C PRO A 344 10.38 -48.21 -3.61
N LYS A 345 10.75 -46.98 -3.22
CA LYS A 345 10.01 -45.79 -3.64
C LYS A 345 10.13 -45.77 -5.17
N GLN A 346 9.19 -46.41 -5.86
CA GLN A 346 8.97 -46.16 -7.28
C GLN A 346 8.48 -44.72 -7.39
N THR A 347 9.42 -43.78 -7.36
CA THR A 347 9.21 -42.41 -7.79
C THR A 347 9.01 -42.47 -9.29
N PHE A 348 7.76 -42.64 -9.71
CA PHE A 348 7.38 -42.29 -11.07
C PHE A 348 7.56 -40.78 -11.19
N SER A 349 8.67 -40.35 -11.78
CA SER A 349 8.90 -38.95 -12.12
C SER A 349 8.01 -38.61 -13.31
N PHE A 350 6.81 -38.14 -13.06
CA PHE A 350 6.00 -37.53 -14.11
C PHE A 350 6.65 -36.19 -14.50
N SER A 351 7.16 -36.08 -15.73
CA SER A 351 7.65 -34.80 -16.25
C SER A 351 6.49 -34.09 -16.93
N LEU A 352 6.05 -32.99 -16.34
CA LEU A 352 5.07 -32.11 -16.95
C LEU A 352 5.67 -31.44 -18.20
N THR A 353 4.86 -31.25 -19.24
CA THR A 353 5.26 -30.61 -20.50
C THR A 353 4.16 -29.67 -20.97
N ALA A 354 4.48 -28.72 -21.84
CA ALA A 354 3.49 -27.82 -22.43
C ALA A 354 2.37 -28.59 -23.17
N SER A 355 2.68 -29.71 -23.82
CA SER A 355 1.68 -30.56 -24.50
C SER A 355 0.65 -31.14 -23.53
N HIS A 356 1.06 -31.56 -22.33
CA HIS A 356 0.12 -32.01 -21.30
C HIS A 356 -0.84 -30.88 -20.86
N LEU A 357 -0.34 -29.64 -20.74
CA LEU A 357 -1.17 -28.49 -20.38
C LEU A 357 -2.15 -28.12 -21.48
N ILE A 358 -1.74 -28.18 -22.75
CA ILE A 358 -2.62 -27.93 -23.91
C ILE A 358 -3.74 -28.98 -23.97
N ASP A 359 -3.40 -30.25 -23.78
CA ASP A 359 -4.40 -31.34 -23.77
C ASP A 359 -5.35 -31.23 -22.59
N ALA A 360 -4.84 -30.88 -21.40
CA ALA A 360 -5.66 -30.62 -20.22
C ALA A 360 -6.59 -29.42 -20.42
N LEU A 361 -6.07 -28.34 -21.00
CA LEU A 361 -6.83 -27.14 -21.35
C LEU A 361 -7.97 -27.48 -22.31
N ARG A 362 -7.69 -28.18 -23.42
CA ARG A 362 -8.71 -28.59 -24.39
C ARG A 362 -9.81 -29.45 -23.78
N ARG A 363 -9.44 -30.44 -22.95
CA ARG A 363 -10.42 -31.28 -22.24
C ARG A 363 -11.28 -30.47 -21.27
N ALA A 364 -10.66 -29.57 -20.51
CA ALA A 364 -11.34 -28.70 -19.56
C ALA A 364 -12.31 -27.75 -20.26
N LEU A 365 -11.90 -27.18 -21.39
CA LEU A 365 -12.74 -26.33 -22.24
C LEU A 365 -13.99 -27.12 -22.71
N VAL A 366 -13.82 -28.29 -23.33
CA VAL A 366 -14.93 -29.14 -23.80
C VAL A 366 -15.91 -29.57 -22.68
N SER A 367 -15.48 -29.57 -21.42
CA SER A 367 -16.32 -29.91 -20.27
C SER A 367 -17.30 -28.80 -19.87
N MET A 368 -17.08 -27.58 -20.35
CA MET A 368 -17.97 -26.45 -20.07
C MET A 368 -19.27 -26.57 -20.90
N PRO A 369 -20.43 -26.21 -20.33
CA PRO A 369 -21.73 -26.43 -20.96
C PRO A 369 -22.02 -25.54 -22.18
N GLU A 370 -21.33 -24.40 -22.35
CA GLU A 370 -21.52 -23.48 -23.48
C GLU A 370 -20.73 -23.93 -24.72
N LYS A 371 -21.17 -25.03 -25.34
CA LYS A 371 -20.51 -25.61 -26.52
C LYS A 371 -20.45 -24.68 -27.73
N ASP A 372 -21.46 -23.83 -27.92
CA ASP A 372 -21.62 -23.09 -29.18
C ASP A 372 -20.60 -21.96 -29.38
N SER A 373 -19.76 -21.64 -28.38
CA SER A 373 -18.73 -20.58 -28.48
C SER A 373 -17.29 -21.09 -28.48
N MET A 374 -17.07 -22.39 -28.28
CA MET A 374 -15.72 -22.92 -28.06
C MET A 374 -15.02 -23.42 -29.32
N ASP A 375 -15.77 -23.68 -30.39
CA ASP A 375 -15.20 -24.07 -31.68
C ASP A 375 -14.33 -22.95 -32.29
N ASP A 376 -14.55 -21.70 -31.85
CA ASP A 376 -13.79 -20.50 -32.25
C ASP A 376 -12.68 -20.12 -31.26
N ALA A 377 -12.32 -21.01 -30.31
CA ALA A 377 -11.30 -20.71 -29.32
C ALA A 377 -9.89 -20.56 -29.95
N ASP A 378 -9.31 -19.37 -29.86
CA ASP A 378 -7.92 -19.09 -30.28
C ASP A 378 -6.97 -19.43 -29.13
N VAL A 379 -6.20 -20.51 -29.27
CA VAL A 379 -5.20 -20.96 -28.28
C VAL A 379 -3.81 -20.56 -28.73
N ARG A 380 -3.16 -19.68 -27.96
CA ARG A 380 -1.78 -19.23 -28.16
C ARG A 380 -0.88 -19.78 -27.06
N ILE A 381 0.34 -20.13 -27.46
CA ILE A 381 1.35 -20.72 -26.59
C ILE A 381 2.58 -19.83 -26.65
N TYR A 382 3.10 -19.50 -25.48
CA TYR A 382 4.34 -18.76 -25.28
C TYR A 382 5.27 -19.64 -24.44
N ASP A 383 6.18 -20.33 -25.09
CA ASP A 383 7.14 -21.28 -24.51
C ASP A 383 8.56 -20.72 -24.42
N ASP A 384 8.73 -19.42 -24.71
CA ASP A 384 9.97 -18.67 -24.61
C ASP A 384 10.20 -18.04 -23.23
N VAL A 385 9.41 -18.43 -22.22
CA VAL A 385 9.43 -17.85 -20.88
C VAL A 385 10.04 -18.81 -19.85
N GLY A 386 11.38 -18.78 -19.75
CA GLY A 386 12.13 -19.61 -18.79
C GLY A 386 12.01 -21.10 -19.08
N ASP A 387 11.87 -21.92 -18.02
CA ASP A 387 11.64 -23.37 -18.14
C ASP A 387 10.15 -23.73 -18.27
N GLY A 388 9.28 -22.71 -18.22
CA GLY A 388 7.83 -22.85 -18.16
C GLY A 388 7.12 -22.55 -19.48
N CYS A 389 5.82 -22.26 -19.39
CA CYS A 389 5.07 -21.71 -20.51
C CYS A 389 3.84 -20.92 -20.06
N ILE A 390 3.33 -20.07 -20.96
CA ILE A 390 2.06 -19.39 -20.81
C ILE A 390 1.13 -19.83 -21.94
N LEU A 391 -0.07 -20.27 -21.60
CA LEU A 391 -1.15 -20.55 -22.55
C LEU A 391 -2.20 -19.47 -22.41
N VAL A 392 -2.60 -18.87 -23.52
CA VAL A 392 -3.70 -17.91 -23.56
C VAL A 392 -4.75 -18.47 -24.51
N CYS A 393 -5.96 -18.65 -24.02
CA CYS A 393 -7.09 -19.08 -24.83
C CYS A 393 -8.21 -18.04 -24.73
N LEU A 394 -8.66 -17.54 -25.88
CA LEU A 394 -9.68 -16.50 -26.00
C LEU A 394 -10.88 -17.06 -26.78
N TRP A 395 -12.09 -16.77 -26.33
CA TRP A 395 -13.33 -17.08 -27.06
C TRP A 395 -14.38 -15.99 -26.79
N PRO A 396 -15.49 -15.92 -27.56
CA PRO A 396 -16.50 -14.87 -27.37
C PRO A 396 -17.11 -14.79 -25.97
N GLY A 397 -17.16 -15.91 -25.25
CA GLY A 397 -17.73 -16.02 -23.91
C GLY A 397 -16.75 -15.82 -22.75
N GLY A 398 -15.45 -15.64 -23.02
CA GLY A 398 -14.46 -15.61 -21.95
C GLY A 398 -13.01 -15.76 -22.39
N ASN A 399 -12.14 -15.95 -21.41
CA ASN A 399 -10.75 -16.27 -21.64
C ASN A 399 -10.19 -17.14 -20.52
N VAL A 400 -9.11 -17.84 -20.82
CA VAL A 400 -8.31 -18.51 -19.80
C VAL A 400 -6.83 -18.31 -20.07
N VAL A 401 -6.11 -17.98 -19.01
CA VAL A 401 -4.67 -17.86 -19.00
C VAL A 401 -4.11 -18.92 -18.06
N VAL A 402 -3.22 -19.78 -18.56
CA VAL A 402 -2.53 -20.80 -17.78
C VAL A 402 -1.06 -20.44 -17.76
N SER A 403 -0.46 -20.29 -16.59
CA SER A 403 0.99 -20.12 -16.43
C SER A 403 1.57 -21.33 -15.70
N TRP A 404 2.65 -21.88 -16.24
CA TRP A 404 3.42 -22.96 -15.61
C TRP A 404 4.85 -22.50 -15.36
N ASP A 405 5.38 -22.83 -14.19
CA ASP A 405 6.70 -22.40 -13.73
C ASP A 405 7.88 -23.26 -14.23
N GLY A 406 7.61 -24.33 -15.00
CA GLY A 406 8.62 -25.28 -15.47
C GLY A 406 8.91 -26.44 -14.51
N ILE A 407 8.29 -26.45 -13.32
CA ILE A 407 8.53 -27.49 -12.31
C ILE A 407 7.24 -28.26 -12.04
N GLY A 408 6.26 -27.61 -11.44
CA GLY A 408 5.09 -28.32 -10.91
C GLY A 408 4.01 -27.42 -10.33
N ARG A 409 4.16 -26.09 -10.42
CA ARG A 409 3.11 -25.15 -10.06
C ARG A 409 2.47 -24.62 -11.33
N ILE A 410 1.15 -24.67 -11.38
CA ILE A 410 0.36 -24.05 -12.43
C ILE A 410 -0.63 -23.10 -11.80
N ASP A 411 -0.70 -21.88 -12.31
CA ASP A 411 -1.74 -20.93 -11.98
C ASP A 411 -2.66 -20.79 -13.21
N VAL A 412 -3.97 -20.88 -13.00
CA VAL A 412 -4.99 -20.77 -14.05
C VAL A 412 -5.93 -19.64 -13.69
N ASN A 413 -6.05 -18.69 -14.59
CA ASN A 413 -7.00 -17.59 -14.50
C ASN A 413 -8.10 -17.78 -15.54
N LEU A 414 -9.28 -18.21 -15.10
CA LEU A 414 -10.45 -18.42 -15.95
C LEU A 414 -11.43 -17.27 -15.78
N PHE A 415 -11.84 -16.64 -16.88
CA PHE A 415 -12.91 -15.66 -16.92
C PHE A 415 -14.02 -16.12 -17.87
N THR A 416 -15.27 -16.02 -17.43
CA THR A 416 -16.46 -16.23 -18.29
C THR A 416 -17.44 -15.09 -18.09
N LEU A 417 -18.16 -14.72 -19.15
CA LEU A 417 -19.29 -13.77 -19.08
C LEU A 417 -20.47 -14.35 -18.28
N ASP A 418 -20.62 -15.67 -18.26
CA ASP A 418 -21.57 -16.35 -17.36
C ASP A 418 -21.07 -16.26 -15.90
N GLU A 419 -21.92 -15.76 -15.01
CA GLU A 419 -21.67 -15.71 -13.56
C GLU A 419 -21.84 -17.07 -12.87
N SER A 420 -22.29 -18.11 -13.58
CA SER A 420 -22.48 -19.45 -13.00
C SER A 420 -21.18 -20.04 -12.44
N LYS A 421 -21.27 -20.65 -11.26
CA LYS A 421 -20.16 -21.41 -10.64
C LYS A 421 -19.88 -22.73 -11.37
N LEU A 422 -20.87 -23.26 -12.08
CA LEU A 422 -20.81 -24.62 -12.64
C LEU A 422 -19.77 -24.76 -13.77
N PRO A 423 -19.68 -23.85 -14.77
CA PRO A 423 -18.62 -23.89 -15.79
C PRO A 423 -17.22 -23.85 -15.19
N HIS A 424 -16.99 -22.95 -14.22
CA HIS A 424 -15.70 -22.80 -13.54
C HIS A 424 -15.30 -24.05 -12.76
N THR A 425 -16.25 -24.64 -12.03
CA THR A 425 -15.99 -25.86 -11.24
C THR A 425 -15.67 -27.03 -12.16
N ARG A 426 -16.47 -27.24 -13.22
CA ARG A 426 -16.21 -28.29 -14.22
C ARG A 426 -14.87 -28.10 -14.91
N PHE A 427 -14.55 -26.86 -15.31
CA PHE A 427 -13.27 -26.54 -15.92
C PHE A 427 -12.12 -26.93 -14.98
N GLY A 428 -12.13 -26.44 -13.73
CA GLY A 428 -11.07 -26.70 -12.76
C GLY A 428 -10.88 -28.20 -12.50
N ASP A 429 -11.98 -28.94 -12.29
CA ASP A 429 -11.95 -30.38 -12.02
C ASP A 429 -11.39 -31.16 -13.21
N ASN A 430 -11.84 -30.86 -14.44
CA ASN A 430 -11.36 -31.53 -15.65
C ASN A 430 -9.92 -31.17 -15.98
N PHE A 431 -9.50 -29.93 -15.73
CA PHE A 431 -8.13 -29.49 -15.92
C PHE A 431 -7.19 -30.22 -14.95
N ALA A 432 -7.52 -30.24 -13.67
CA ALA A 432 -6.72 -30.90 -12.63
C ALA A 432 -6.65 -32.42 -12.83
N THR A 433 -7.77 -33.07 -13.16
CA THR A 433 -7.81 -34.53 -13.37
C THR A 433 -7.08 -34.99 -14.64
N SER A 434 -6.93 -34.10 -15.62
CA SER A 434 -6.17 -34.38 -16.85
C SER A 434 -4.66 -34.48 -16.63
N ILE A 435 -4.14 -34.01 -15.48
CA ILE A 435 -2.72 -34.06 -15.13
C ILE A 435 -2.59 -34.80 -13.79
N PRO A 436 -2.45 -36.14 -13.80
CA PRO A 436 -2.66 -36.99 -12.62
C PRO A 436 -1.95 -36.62 -11.32
N PRO A 437 -0.71 -36.07 -11.29
CA PRO A 437 -0.09 -35.68 -10.01
C PRO A 437 -0.60 -34.36 -9.43
N LEU A 438 -1.35 -33.56 -10.19
CA LEU A 438 -1.75 -32.23 -9.78
C LEU A 438 -3.12 -32.19 -9.14
N ARG A 439 -3.29 -31.31 -8.15
CA ARG A 439 -4.56 -30.99 -7.52
C ARG A 439 -4.69 -29.48 -7.37
N ILE A 440 -5.93 -29.00 -7.30
CA ILE A 440 -6.21 -27.60 -6.95
C ILE A 440 -5.87 -27.43 -5.46
N ILE A 441 -4.86 -26.62 -5.17
CA ILE A 441 -4.40 -26.27 -3.83
C ILE A 441 -5.12 -25.01 -3.34
N LYS A 442 -5.33 -24.04 -4.24
CA LYS A 442 -6.06 -22.79 -3.95
C LYS A 442 -7.08 -22.53 -5.05
N LYS A 443 -8.26 -22.05 -4.65
CA LYS A 443 -9.31 -21.56 -5.53
C LYS A 443 -9.81 -20.23 -5.00
N GLU A 444 -9.84 -19.20 -5.84
CA GLU A 444 -10.32 -17.87 -5.49
C GLU A 444 -11.29 -17.39 -6.57
N GLU A 445 -12.46 -16.90 -6.18
CA GLU A 445 -13.52 -16.47 -7.10
C GLU A 445 -13.77 -14.97 -6.91
N GLN A 446 -13.86 -14.23 -8.01
CA GLN A 446 -14.09 -12.79 -8.00
C GLN A 446 -15.14 -12.41 -9.07
N PRO A 447 -16.12 -11.57 -8.75
CA PRO A 447 -17.02 -11.01 -9.75
C PRO A 447 -16.26 -9.99 -10.59
N ARG A 448 -16.65 -9.88 -11.86
CA ARG A 448 -16.23 -8.79 -12.75
C ARG A 448 -17.45 -8.03 -13.20
N GLY A 449 -17.29 -6.73 -13.45
CA GLY A 449 -18.39 -5.84 -13.76
C GLY A 449 -18.03 -4.36 -13.69
N TYR A 450 -19.04 -3.51 -13.69
CA TYR A 450 -18.91 -2.07 -13.51
C TYR A 450 -19.65 -1.58 -12.26
N GLY A 451 -19.30 -0.40 -11.76
CA GLY A 451 -19.89 0.18 -10.54
C GLY A 451 -18.93 0.30 -9.34
N ARG A 452 -17.62 0.43 -9.58
CA ARG A 452 -16.53 0.46 -8.57
C ARG A 452 -16.34 -0.87 -7.84
N VAL A 453 -17.19 -1.15 -6.86
CA VAL A 453 -17.20 -2.43 -6.12
C VAL A 453 -18.25 -3.30 -6.78
N VAL A 454 -17.91 -4.55 -7.12
CA VAL A 454 -18.83 -5.46 -7.79
C VAL A 454 -19.00 -6.68 -6.90
N ASN A 455 -20.23 -7.12 -6.70
CA ASN A 455 -20.57 -8.38 -6.04
C ASN A 455 -21.20 -9.35 -7.04
N PHE A 456 -21.18 -10.66 -6.75
CA PHE A 456 -21.96 -11.61 -7.56
C PHE A 456 -23.45 -11.33 -7.40
N ARG A 457 -24.24 -11.62 -8.44
CA ARG A 457 -25.70 -11.44 -8.37
C ARG A 457 -26.34 -12.25 -7.24
N GLU A 458 -25.78 -13.43 -6.93
CA GLU A 458 -26.23 -14.27 -5.82
C GLU A 458 -26.02 -13.62 -4.43
N ASP A 459 -24.94 -12.85 -4.26
CA ASP A 459 -24.58 -12.18 -2.99
C ASP A 459 -25.39 -10.90 -2.77
N MET A 460 -25.88 -10.29 -3.86
CA MET A 460 -26.66 -9.06 -3.77
C MET A 460 -28.07 -9.25 -3.19
N GLY A 461 -28.49 -10.51 -3.01
CA GLY A 461 -29.85 -10.88 -2.61
C GLY A 461 -30.83 -10.60 -3.73
N GLN A 462 -31.69 -11.56 -4.08
CA GLN A 462 -32.79 -11.32 -5.01
C GLN A 462 -33.84 -10.39 -4.36
N GLN A 463 -33.61 -9.08 -4.31
CA GLN A 463 -34.65 -8.09 -4.00
C GLN A 463 -35.40 -7.62 -5.26
N HIS A 464 -35.44 -8.44 -6.32
CA HIS A 464 -36.28 -8.22 -7.51
C HIS A 464 -37.57 -9.05 -7.50
N GLY A 465 -38.09 -9.31 -6.30
CA GLY A 465 -39.48 -9.74 -6.13
C GLY A 465 -40.24 -8.69 -5.34
N ILE A 466 -41.12 -7.95 -6.03
CA ILE A 466 -42.18 -7.09 -5.49
C ILE A 466 -41.73 -5.66 -5.13
N LEU A 467 -41.66 -4.79 -6.14
CA LEU A 467 -42.17 -3.43 -5.96
C LEU A 467 -43.70 -3.53 -6.06
N PRO A 468 -44.49 -3.13 -5.03
CA PRO A 468 -45.91 -2.91 -5.23
C PRO A 468 -46.10 -1.70 -6.14
N GLU A 469 -46.99 -1.85 -7.13
CA GLU A 469 -47.46 -0.77 -8.01
C GLU A 469 -48.00 0.44 -7.25
#